data_AF-A0A7Y2ATV1-F1
#
_entry.id   AF-A0A7Y2ATV1-F1
#
_cell.length_a   1.000
_cell.length_b   1.000
_cell.length_c   1.000
_cell.angle_alpha   90.00
_cell.angle_beta   90.00
_cell.angle_gamma   90.00
#
_symmetry.space_group_name_H-M   'P 1'
#
loop_
_entity.id
_entity.type
_entity.pdbx_description
1 polymer ?
#
loop_
_entity_poly.entity_id
_entity_poly.type
_entity_poly.pdbx_seq_one_letter_code
_entity_poly.pdbx_strand_id
1 'polypeptide(L)'
;RMLKNEFYNEVQEAYKKGASVEELKELLGKARAKRGMFEGDLEQGELEIGQVSAIINDIKPAANIVTDMMKEFELAQKAIYF
;
A
#
# COMPACT_ATOMS: atom_id res chain seq x y z
N ARG A 1 1.10 -5.38 -3.60
CA ARG A 1 1.94 -4.18 -3.88
C ARG A 1 2.30 -3.59 -2.53
N MET A 2 3.57 -3.29 -2.29
CA MET A 2 4.04 -2.74 -1.01
C MET A 2 4.83 -1.45 -1.21
N LEU A 3 4.97 -0.68 -0.14
CA LEU A 3 5.86 0.49 -0.10
C LEU A 3 7.31 0.03 -0.33
N LYS A 4 8.12 0.86 -0.98
CA LYS A 4 9.55 0.59 -1.15
C LYS A 4 10.30 0.93 0.14
N ASN A 5 10.39 -0.03 1.05
CA ASN A 5 11.21 0.01 2.26
C ASN A 5 12.35 -1.03 2.20
N GLU A 6 13.05 -1.26 3.32
CA GLU A 6 14.15 -2.23 3.38
C GLU A 6 13.68 -3.66 3.07
N PHE A 7 12.57 -4.08 3.68
CA PHE A 7 11.99 -5.40 3.40
C PHE A 7 11.66 -5.59 1.92
N TYR A 8 11.08 -4.58 1.26
CA TYR A 8 10.86 -4.62 -0.19
C TYR A 8 12.17 -4.89 -0.96
N ASN A 9 13.26 -4.20 -0.60
CA ASN A 9 14.54 -4.37 -1.26
C ASN A 9 15.10 -5.79 -1.05
N GLU A 10 14.99 -6.34 0.15
CA GLU A 10 15.39 -7.73 0.44
C GLU A 10 14.64 -8.73 -0.45
N VAL A 11 13.33 -8.55 -0.58
CA VAL A 11 12.49 -9.38 -1.47
C VAL A 11 12.94 -9.23 -2.93
N GLN A 12 13.22 -8.01 -3.40
CA GLN A 12 13.73 -7.79 -4.76
C GLN A 12 15.08 -8.47 -4.99
N GLU A 13 16.00 -8.41 -4.02
CA GLU A 13 17.29 -9.07 -4.11
C GLU A 13 17.16 -10.60 -4.10
N ALA A 14 16.25 -11.16 -3.31
CA ALA A 14 15.95 -12.59 -3.34
C ALA A 14 15.44 -13.04 -4.72
N TYR A 15 14.51 -12.27 -5.31
CA TYR A 15 14.04 -12.53 -6.67
C TYR A 15 15.17 -12.45 -7.71
N LYS A 16 16.05 -11.44 -7.64
CA LYS A 16 17.20 -11.31 -8.55
C LYS A 16 18.17 -12.49 -8.47
N LYS A 17 18.29 -13.11 -7.30
CA LYS A 17 19.12 -14.29 -7.07
C LYS A 17 18.45 -15.60 -7.50
N GLY A 18 17.20 -15.56 -7.95
CA GLY A 18 16.44 -16.74 -8.32
C GLY A 18 16.00 -17.59 -7.12
N ALA A 19 15.71 -16.94 -5.98
CA ALA A 19 15.24 -17.62 -4.79
C ALA A 19 14.02 -18.51 -5.08
N SER A 20 14.03 -19.69 -4.45
CA SER A 20 12.94 -20.65 -4.46
C SER A 20 11.70 -20.12 -3.72
N VAL A 21 10.58 -20.80 -3.93
CA VAL A 21 9.33 -20.48 -3.22
C VAL A 21 9.50 -20.65 -1.71
N GLU A 22 10.29 -21.63 -1.29
CA GLU A 22 10.59 -21.94 0.10
C GLU A 22 11.39 -20.81 0.76
N GLU A 23 12.45 -20.33 0.11
CA GLU A 23 13.28 -19.21 0.57
C GLU A 23 12.46 -17.90 0.67
N LEU A 24 11.59 -17.65 -0.30
CA LEU A 24 10.70 -16.47 -0.26
C LEU A 24 9.68 -16.55 0.88
N LYS A 25 9.15 -17.75 1.17
CA LYS A 25 8.25 -17.96 2.33
C LYS A 25 8.97 -17.77 3.65
N GLU A 26 10.21 -18.23 3.75
CA GLU A 26 11.05 -18.02 4.93
C GLU A 26 11.34 -16.53 5.14
N LEU A 27 11.74 -15.82 4.08
CA LEU A 27 11.98 -14.38 4.09
C LEU A 27 10.74 -13.58 4.52
N LEU A 28 9.57 -13.90 3.95
CA LEU A 28 8.30 -13.27 4.33
C LEU A 28 8.01 -13.48 5.82
N GLY A 29 8.29 -14.67 6.33
CA GLY A 29 8.06 -15.03 7.73
C GLY A 29 6.57 -15.03 8.08
N LYS A 30 6.25 -14.74 9.35
CA LYS A 30 4.88 -14.69 9.87
C LYS A 30 4.53 -13.30 10.39
N ALA A 31 3.27 -12.90 10.19
CA ALA A 31 2.69 -11.66 10.72
C ALA A 31 3.42 -10.36 10.32
N ARG A 32 4.17 -10.36 9.20
CA ARG A 32 4.93 -9.19 8.76
C ARG A 32 4.03 -8.01 8.35
N ALA A 33 2.87 -8.29 7.76
CA ALA A 33 1.84 -7.28 7.50
C ALA A 33 1.33 -6.61 8.79
N LYS A 34 1.17 -7.37 9.88
CA LYS A 34 0.81 -6.80 11.19
C LYS A 34 1.94 -5.90 11.72
N ARG A 35 3.19 -6.36 11.59
CA ARG A 35 4.36 -5.59 12.04
C ARG A 35 4.45 -4.23 11.34
N GLY A 36 4.24 -4.20 10.02
CA GLY A 36 4.20 -2.96 9.26
C GLY A 36 2.96 -2.11 9.54
N MET A 37 1.78 -2.66 9.23
CA MET A 37 0.53 -1.89 9.20
C MET A 37 -0.03 -1.54 10.59
N PHE A 38 0.19 -2.39 11.60
CA PHE A 38 -0.38 -2.21 12.93
C PHE A 38 0.66 -1.78 13.97
N GLU A 39 1.85 -2.38 13.94
CA GLU A 39 2.90 -2.11 14.93
C GLU A 39 3.81 -0.93 14.51
N GLY A 40 3.71 -0.48 13.26
CA GLY A 40 4.39 0.73 12.77
C GLY A 40 5.85 0.53 12.38
N ASP A 41 6.28 -0.70 12.12
CA ASP A 41 7.63 -0.99 11.62
C ASP A 41 7.74 -0.61 10.13
N LEU A 42 8.30 0.56 9.87
CA LEU A 42 8.39 1.10 8.52
C LEU A 42 9.51 0.49 7.68
N GLU A 43 10.52 -0.12 8.32
CA GLU A 43 11.72 -0.62 7.65
C GLU A 43 11.55 -2.09 7.28
N GLN A 44 11.15 -2.90 8.26
CA GLN A 44 11.11 -4.36 8.18
C GLN A 44 9.68 -4.93 8.15
N GLY A 45 8.67 -4.08 8.33
CA GLY A 45 7.27 -4.43 8.14
C GLY A 45 6.88 -4.55 6.67
N GLU A 46 5.84 -5.35 6.40
CA GLU A 46 5.20 -5.41 5.09
C GLU A 46 4.13 -4.33 5.04
N LEU A 47 4.41 -3.26 4.30
CA LEU A 47 3.54 -2.09 4.18
C LEU A 47 2.71 -2.17 2.90
N GLU A 48 1.51 -2.75 2.99
CA GLU A 48 0.61 -2.88 1.86
C GLU A 48 -0.03 -1.53 1.52
N ILE A 49 0.31 -0.98 0.36
CA ILE A 49 -0.22 0.30 -0.10
C ILE A 49 -0.34 0.37 -1.63
N GLY A 50 -1.41 1.00 -2.10
CA GLY A 50 -1.65 1.27 -3.53
C GLY A 50 -0.92 2.53 -4.00
N GLN A 51 -0.76 2.69 -5.33
CA GLN A 51 -0.10 3.88 -5.91
C GLN A 51 -0.85 5.18 -5.65
N VAL A 52 -2.17 5.10 -5.44
CA VAL A 52 -3.04 6.23 -5.13
C VAL A 52 -2.63 6.91 -3.81
N SER A 53 -1.86 6.27 -2.93
CA SER A 53 -1.37 6.91 -1.71
C SER A 53 -0.56 8.17 -1.95
N ALA A 54 0.09 8.30 -3.11
CA ALA A 54 0.90 9.48 -3.46
C ALA A 54 0.08 10.78 -3.57
N ILE A 55 -1.25 10.70 -3.73
CA ILE A 55 -2.13 11.87 -3.81
C ILE A 55 -2.91 12.14 -2.52
N ILE A 56 -2.73 11.31 -1.48
CA ILE A 56 -3.43 11.44 -0.20
C ILE A 56 -2.54 12.27 0.75
N ASN A 57 -2.99 13.49 1.06
CA ASN A 57 -2.27 14.41 1.96
C ASN A 57 -3.03 14.72 3.25
N ASP A 58 -4.28 14.24 3.38
CA ASP A 58 -5.15 14.54 4.51
C ASP A 58 -5.66 13.25 5.16
N ILE A 59 -5.80 13.30 6.49
CA ILE A 59 -6.47 12.26 7.26
C ILE A 59 -7.93 12.69 7.47
N LYS A 60 -8.86 11.93 6.88
CA LYS A 60 -10.30 12.21 6.94
C LYS A 60 -11.06 11.06 7.60
N PRO A 61 -12.16 11.34 8.34
CA PRO A 61 -13.11 10.30 8.73
C PRO A 61 -13.66 9.57 7.51
N ALA A 62 -13.91 8.26 7.63
CA ALA A 62 -14.38 7.44 6.52
C ALA A 62 -15.66 7.97 5.86
N ALA A 63 -16.60 8.50 6.66
CA ALA A 63 -17.84 9.10 6.15
C ALA A 63 -17.54 10.28 5.19
N ASN A 64 -16.60 11.14 5.55
CA ASN A 64 -16.24 12.30 4.73
C ASN A 64 -15.58 11.87 3.42
N ILE A 65 -14.73 10.83 3.46
CA ILE A 65 -14.11 10.28 2.24
C ILE A 65 -15.19 9.85 1.24
N VAL A 66 -16.19 9.08 1.70
CA VAL A 66 -17.27 8.60 0.83
C VAL A 66 -18.11 9.77 0.29
N THR A 67 -18.46 10.73 1.15
CA THR A 67 -19.21 11.92 0.73
C THR A 67 -18.46 12.75 -0.30
N ASP A 68 -17.17 13.00 -0.07
CA ASP A 68 -16.30 13.75 -1.00
C ASP A 68 -16.20 13.01 -2.34
N MET A 69 -15.97 11.70 -2.35
CA MET A 69 -15.89 10.89 -3.57
C MET A 69 -17.16 10.96 -4.41
N MET A 70 -18.34 10.85 -3.78
CA MET A 70 -19.62 10.93 -4.50
C MET A 70 -19.84 12.31 -5.10
N LYS A 71 -19.53 13.37 -4.33
CA LYS A 71 -19.65 14.75 -4.78
C LYS A 71 -18.70 15.06 -5.95
N GLU A 72 -17.44 14.64 -5.84
CA GLU A 72 -16.43 14.81 -6.89
C GLU A 72 -16.83 14.07 -8.17
N PHE A 73 -17.37 12.85 -8.04
CA PHE A 73 -17.91 12.10 -9.18
C PHE A 73 -19.06 12.84 -9.88
N GLU A 74 -20.06 13.33 -9.14
CA GLU A 74 -21.19 14.07 -9.73
C GLU A 74 -20.75 15.36 -10.43
N LEU A 75 -19.76 16.07 -9.85
CA LEU A 75 -19.18 17.26 -10.46
C LEU A 75 -18.44 16.93 -11.75
N ALA A 76 -17.60 15.89 -11.75
CA ALA A 76 -16.88 15.42 -12.93
C ALA A 76 -17.84 14.96 -14.03
N GLN A 77 -18.90 14.22 -13.67
CA GLN A 77 -19.92 13.79 -14.62
C GLN A 77 -20.58 14.99 -15.31
N LYS A 78 -21.03 16.00 -14.54
CA LYS A 78 -21.66 17.20 -15.11
C LYS A 78 -20.71 17.95 -16.04
N ALA A 79 -19.43 18.07 -15.68
CA ALA A 79 -18.42 18.76 -16.49
C ALA A 79 -18.15 18.12 -17.86
N ILE A 80 -18.51 16.86 -18.07
CA ILE A 80 -18.36 16.16 -19.36
C ILE A 80 -19.55 16.42 -20.31
N TYR A 81 -20.73 16.73 -19.76
CA TYR A 81 -21.96 16.92 -20.55
C TYR A 81 -22.28 18.39 -20.87
N PHE A 82 -21.38 19.32 -20.53
CA PHE A 82 -21.38 20.71 -20.96
C PHE A 82 -20.16 20.97 -21.85
#